data_AF-A0A316QM38-F1
#
_entry.id   AF-A0A316QM38-F1
#
_cell.length_a   1.000
_cell.length_b   1.000
_cell.length_c   1.000
_cell.angle_alpha   90.00
_cell.angle_beta   90.00
_cell.angle_gamma   90.00
#
_symmetry.space_group_name_H-M   'P 1'
#
loop_
_entity.id
_entity.type
_entity.pdbx_description
1 polymer ?
#
loop_
_entity_poly.entity_id
_entity_poly.type
_entity_poly.pdbx_seq_one_letter_code
_entity_poly.pdbx_strand_id
1 'polypeptide(L)'
;MEGYCLKNGTLQPALDRAEGIVPAAIYHLSPDGSWRRMPDIPPLQKGEGLLVYAGDFCIAPVEIQVEFIKAADGKQWLQGLVLRHVERMRQIDPSLYALAEIKEEAQ
;
A
#
# COMPACT_ATOMS: atom_id res chain seq x y z
N MET A 1 -15.08 3.11 -1.71
CA MET A 1 -13.76 3.45 -1.14
C MET A 1 -13.02 2.14 -1.03
N GLU A 2 -12.06 1.89 -1.92
CA GLU A 2 -11.55 0.54 -2.25
C GLU A 2 -10.08 0.37 -1.83
N GLY A 3 -9.72 0.94 -0.68
CA GLY A 3 -8.44 0.63 -0.06
C GLY A 3 -8.48 -0.73 0.63
N TYR A 4 -7.34 -1.40 0.69
CA TYR A 4 -7.13 -2.58 1.53
C TYR A 4 -6.00 -2.30 2.50
N CYS A 5 -6.10 -2.79 3.74
CA CYS A 5 -5.06 -2.64 4.73
C CYS A 5 -4.64 -3.96 5.37
N LEU A 6 -3.37 -4.01 5.77
CA LEU A 6 -2.81 -4.96 6.71
C LEU A 6 -2.89 -4.30 8.08
N LYS A 7 -3.61 -4.93 9.02
CA LYS A 7 -3.72 -4.47 10.41
C LYS A 7 -3.83 -5.69 11.32
N ASN A 8 -3.07 -5.69 12.41
CA ASN A 8 -3.00 -6.83 13.34
C ASN A 8 -2.70 -8.15 12.61
N GLY A 9 -1.78 -8.11 11.63
CA GLY A 9 -1.40 -9.28 10.83
C GLY A 9 -2.43 -9.78 9.81
N THR A 10 -3.55 -9.08 9.62
CA THR A 10 -4.65 -9.54 8.74
C THR A 10 -4.92 -8.53 7.62
N LEU A 11 -5.14 -9.04 6.41
CA LEU A 11 -5.59 -8.25 5.26
C LEU A 11 -7.10 -8.06 5.29
N GLN A 12 -7.57 -6.83 5.22
CA GLN A 12 -9.00 -6.48 5.27
C GLN A 12 -9.29 -5.19 4.49
N PRO A 13 -10.54 -4.95 4.09
CA PRO A 13 -10.93 -3.66 3.50
C PRO A 13 -10.62 -2.50 4.45
N ALA A 14 -10.16 -1.38 3.89
CA ALA A 14 -9.90 -0.17 4.64
C ALA A 14 -11.20 0.63 4.83
N LEU A 15 -11.67 0.72 6.08
CA LEU A 15 -12.85 1.51 6.45
C LEU A 15 -12.53 3.00 6.60
N ASP A 16 -11.27 3.32 6.85
CA ASP A 16 -10.70 4.67 6.94
C ASP A 16 -9.39 4.71 6.15
N ARG A 17 -8.99 5.91 5.69
CA ARG A 17 -7.78 6.11 4.88
C ARG A 17 -6.56 6.32 5.77
N ALA A 18 -6.32 5.39 6.70
CA ALA A 18 -5.28 5.43 7.74
C ALA A 18 -5.50 6.50 8.83
N GLU A 19 -6.75 6.68 9.26
CA GLU A 19 -7.07 7.62 10.33
C GLU A 19 -6.47 7.17 11.67
N GLY A 20 -5.83 8.08 12.39
CA GLY A 20 -5.17 7.78 13.67
C GLY A 20 -3.84 7.02 13.54
N ILE A 21 -3.34 6.77 12.33
CA ILE A 21 -2.02 6.19 12.08
C ILE A 21 -0.99 7.32 11.91
N VAL A 22 0.18 7.17 12.54
CA VAL A 22 1.35 8.02 12.27
C VAL A 22 2.22 7.30 11.23
N PRO A 23 2.20 7.71 9.95
CA PRO A 23 2.86 6.96 8.90
C PRO A 23 4.38 7.12 8.95
N ALA A 24 5.10 6.02 8.74
CA ALA A 24 6.52 6.05 8.45
C ALA A 24 6.77 6.56 7.01
N ALA A 25 5.90 6.20 6.07
CA ALA A 25 5.91 6.77 4.73
C ALA A 25 4.52 6.79 4.08
N ILE A 26 4.34 7.75 3.19
CA ILE A 26 3.21 7.89 2.27
C ILE A 26 3.82 7.95 0.87
N TYR A 27 3.37 7.09 -0.04
CA TYR A 27 3.80 7.06 -1.44
C TYR A 27 2.60 7.25 -2.36
N HIS A 28 2.77 8.13 -3.33
CA HIS A 28 1.88 8.30 -4.47
C HIS A 28 2.48 7.59 -5.67
N LEU A 29 1.66 6.85 -6.40
CA LEU A 29 2.03 6.14 -7.62
C LEU A 29 1.21 6.65 -8.80
N SER A 30 1.89 6.95 -9.90
CA SER A 30 1.26 7.23 -11.18
C SER A 30 0.98 5.94 -11.95
N PRO A 31 0.10 5.94 -12.97
CA PRO A 31 -0.29 4.72 -13.68
C PRO A 31 0.86 4.02 -14.42
N ASP A 32 1.96 4.72 -14.70
CA ASP A 32 3.19 4.16 -15.28
C ASP A 32 4.09 3.47 -14.24
N GLY A 33 3.65 3.44 -12.97
CA GLY A 33 4.39 2.89 -11.83
C GLY A 33 5.49 3.81 -11.30
N SER A 34 5.66 5.02 -11.84
CA SER A 34 6.51 6.02 -11.21
C SER A 34 5.93 6.39 -9.85
N TRP A 35 6.79 6.60 -8.86
CA TRP A 35 6.36 6.82 -7.48
C TRP A 35 7.17 7.91 -6.80
N ARG A 36 6.54 8.57 -5.84
CA ARG A 36 7.16 9.62 -5.03
C ARG A 36 6.65 9.57 -3.60
N ARG A 37 7.52 9.96 -2.66
CA ARG A 37 7.13 10.16 -1.27
C ARG A 37 6.32 11.45 -1.14
N MET A 38 5.25 11.39 -0.37
CA MET A 38 4.38 12.52 -0.10
C MET A 38 4.46 12.91 1.38
N PRO A 39 4.31 14.21 1.71
CA PRO A 39 4.17 14.64 3.11
C PRO A 39 2.81 14.26 3.69
N ASP A 40 1.76 14.20 2.85
CA ASP A 40 0.37 13.94 3.23
C ASP A 40 -0.31 13.05 2.19
N ILE A 41 -1.48 12.49 2.53
CA ILE A 41 -2.26 11.64 1.63
C ILE A 41 -2.83 12.49 0.48
N PRO A 42 -2.44 12.23 -0.78
CA PRO A 42 -2.96 12.98 -1.91
C PRO A 42 -4.34 12.47 -2.37
N PRO A 43 -5.12 13.32 -3.07
CA PRO A 43 -6.21 12.82 -3.89
C PRO A 43 -5.63 11.92 -5.00
N LEU A 44 -6.35 10.86 -5.35
CA LEU A 44 -5.96 9.95 -6.43
C LEU A 44 -6.81 10.19 -7.67
N GLN A 45 -6.15 10.25 -8.82
CA GLN A 45 -6.78 10.12 -10.13
C GLN A 45 -6.93 8.65 -10.52
N LYS A 46 -7.74 8.38 -11.54
CA LYS A 46 -7.96 7.05 -12.10
C LYS A 46 -6.62 6.36 -12.45
N GLY A 47 -6.45 5.12 -11.99
CA GLY A 47 -5.24 4.32 -12.18
C GLY A 47 -4.06 4.72 -11.29
N GLU A 48 -4.18 5.79 -10.48
CA GLU A 48 -3.16 6.14 -9.51
C GLU A 48 -3.25 5.30 -8.24
N GLY A 49 -2.11 5.14 -7.59
CA GLY A 49 -1.97 4.37 -6.35
C GLY A 49 -1.59 5.22 -5.15
N LEU A 50 -2.00 4.75 -3.98
CA LEU A 50 -1.54 5.22 -2.68
C LEU A 50 -1.01 4.03 -1.89
N LEU A 51 0.20 4.15 -1.34
CA LEU A 51 0.73 3.26 -0.32
C LEU A 51 1.06 4.05 0.94
N VAL A 52 0.47 3.69 2.07
CA VAL A 52 0.79 4.24 3.39
C VAL A 52 1.24 3.09 4.28
N TYR A 53 2.29 3.24 5.06
CA TYR A 53 2.61 2.26 6.10
C TYR A 53 3.21 2.89 7.35
N ALA A 54 3.07 2.19 8.46
CA ALA A 54 3.67 2.49 9.76
C ALA A 54 4.31 1.22 10.33
N GLY A 55 5.41 1.38 11.06
CA GLY A 55 6.26 0.28 11.50
C GLY A 55 7.23 -0.20 10.41
N ASP A 56 7.89 -1.32 10.67
CA ASP A 56 9.00 -1.82 9.85
C ASP A 56 8.50 -2.61 8.65
N PHE A 57 8.07 -1.92 7.60
CA PHE A 57 7.68 -2.58 6.35
C PHE A 57 8.89 -2.84 5.44
N CYS A 58 9.53 -4.01 5.60
CA CYS A 58 10.70 -4.43 4.82
C CYS A 58 10.40 -4.76 3.34
N ILE A 59 10.27 -3.71 2.52
CA ILE A 59 10.08 -3.78 1.06
C ILE A 59 11.14 -2.96 0.33
N ALA A 60 11.64 -3.44 -0.80
CA ALA A 60 12.57 -2.67 -1.62
C ALA A 60 11.81 -1.65 -2.49
N PRO A 61 12.39 -0.46 -2.77
CA PRO A 61 11.70 0.56 -3.56
C PRO A 61 11.25 0.09 -4.95
N VAL A 62 12.04 -0.78 -5.61
CA VAL A 62 11.66 -1.37 -6.91
C VAL A 62 10.45 -2.30 -6.82
N GLU A 63 10.22 -2.93 -5.68
CA GLU A 63 9.08 -3.83 -5.49
C GLU A 63 7.77 -3.07 -5.34
N ILE A 64 7.81 -1.86 -4.78
CA ILE A 64 6.66 -0.95 -4.74
C ILE A 64 6.12 -0.75 -6.15
N GLN A 65 7.00 -0.41 -7.09
CA GLN A 65 6.67 -0.22 -8.50
C GLN A 65 6.25 -1.53 -9.19
N VAL A 66 7.05 -2.58 -9.07
CA VAL A 66 6.84 -3.84 -9.80
C VAL A 66 5.53 -4.52 -9.37
N GLU A 67 5.24 -4.57 -8.06
CA GLU A 67 4.00 -5.17 -7.58
C GLU A 67 2.79 -4.27 -7.89
N PHE A 68 2.96 -2.95 -7.99
CA PHE A 68 1.89 -2.03 -8.41
C PHE A 68 1.47 -2.28 -9.86
N ILE A 69 2.43 -2.29 -10.79
CA ILE A 69 2.14 -2.46 -12.24
C ILE A 69 1.44 -3.79 -12.54
N LYS A 70 1.71 -4.83 -11.74
CA LYS A 70 1.09 -6.16 -11.90
C LYS A 70 -0.32 -6.26 -11.30
N ALA A 71 -0.64 -5.41 -10.33
CA ALA A 71 -1.84 -5.55 -9.54
C ALA A 71 -3.07 -5.02 -10.29
N ALA A 72 -4.18 -5.76 -10.22
CA ALA A 72 -5.45 -5.28 -10.75
C ALA A 72 -6.15 -4.29 -9.80
N ASP A 73 -5.83 -4.35 -8.49
CA ASP A 73 -6.49 -3.57 -7.45
C ASP A 73 -5.57 -3.39 -6.23
N GLY A 74 -5.99 -2.55 -5.26
CA GLY A 74 -5.23 -2.28 -4.05
C GLY A 74 -4.97 -3.50 -3.16
N LYS A 75 -5.88 -4.49 -3.16
CA LYS A 75 -5.71 -5.72 -2.38
C LYS A 75 -4.57 -6.57 -2.93
N GLN A 76 -4.57 -6.80 -4.24
CA GLN A 76 -3.54 -7.59 -4.91
C GLN A 76 -2.17 -6.93 -4.78
N TRP A 77 -2.12 -5.61 -4.93
CA TRP A 77 -0.90 -4.86 -4.72
C TRP A 77 -0.36 -5.03 -3.30
N LEU A 78 -1.21 -4.85 -2.29
CA LEU A 78 -0.83 -5.04 -0.88
C LEU A 78 -0.36 -6.47 -0.60
N GLN A 79 -1.05 -7.49 -1.15
CA GLN A 79 -0.66 -8.88 -1.01
C GLN A 79 0.76 -9.14 -1.55
N GLY A 80 1.09 -8.59 -2.71
CA GLY A 80 2.44 -8.67 -3.28
C GLY A 80 3.49 -8.07 -2.36
N LEU A 81 3.24 -6.87 -1.82
CA LEU A 81 4.17 -6.20 -0.90
C LEU A 81 4.33 -6.97 0.43
N VAL A 82 3.25 -7.48 0.99
CA VAL A 82 3.29 -8.28 2.22
C VAL A 82 4.06 -9.58 1.99
N LEU A 83 3.93 -10.21 0.82
CA LEU A 83 4.74 -11.39 0.48
C LEU A 83 6.24 -11.07 0.49
N ARG A 84 6.66 -9.94 -0.12
CA ARG A 84 8.06 -9.49 -0.10
C ARG A 84 8.58 -9.26 1.31
N HIS A 85 7.76 -8.66 2.17
CA HIS A 85 8.09 -8.51 3.58
C HIS A 85 8.28 -9.86 4.27
N VAL A 86 7.34 -10.79 4.12
CA VAL A 86 7.39 -12.12 4.76
C VAL A 86 8.54 -12.97 4.23
N GLU A 87 8.88 -12.87 2.94
CA GLU A 87 10.04 -13.53 2.35
C GLU A 87 11.35 -13.14 3.04
N ARG A 88 11.47 -11.89 3.48
CA ARG A 88 12.64 -11.36 4.21
C ARG A 88 12.57 -11.58 5.71
N MET A 89 11.48 -11.18 6.33
CA MET A 89 11.35 -11.10 7.78
C MET A 89 10.85 -12.40 8.41
N ARG A 90 10.24 -13.29 7.62
CA ARG A 90 9.62 -14.56 8.06
C ARG A 90 8.52 -14.40 9.11
N GLN A 91 8.04 -13.18 9.30
CA GLN A 91 6.97 -12.82 10.24
C GLN A 91 6.24 -11.56 9.78
N ILE A 92 5.12 -11.26 10.42
CA ILE A 92 4.42 -9.98 10.33
C ILE A 92 4.25 -9.49 11.76
N ASP A 93 4.86 -8.35 12.10
CA ASP A 93 4.67 -7.75 13.41
C ASP A 93 3.20 -7.26 13.55
N PRO A 94 2.49 -7.54 14.65
CA PRO A 94 1.11 -7.07 14.83
C PRO A 94 0.93 -5.55 14.75
N SER A 95 1.98 -4.78 15.05
CA SER A 95 2.00 -3.31 14.94
C SER A 95 2.24 -2.79 13.53
N LEU A 96 2.66 -3.65 12.59
CA LEU A 96 2.81 -3.28 11.18
C LEU A 96 1.44 -2.92 10.61
N TYR A 97 1.31 -1.68 10.15
CA TYR A 97 0.17 -1.21 9.38
C TYR A 97 0.61 -0.89 7.96
N ALA A 98 -0.14 -1.34 6.97
CA ALA A 98 0.02 -0.89 5.59
C ALA A 98 -1.36 -0.74 4.94
N LEU A 99 -1.56 0.33 4.18
CA LEU A 99 -2.74 0.61 3.38
C LEU A 99 -2.31 0.75 1.93
N ALA A 100 -2.98 0.04 1.03
CA ALA A 100 -2.83 0.23 -0.41
C ALA A 100 -4.18 0.53 -1.05
N GLU A 101 -4.20 1.49 -1.95
CA GLU A 101 -5.36 1.83 -2.77
C GLU A 101 -4.90 1.99 -4.22
N ILE A 102 -5.69 1.47 -5.16
CA ILE A 102 -5.61 1.81 -6.58
C ILE A 102 -6.97 2.38 -6.95
N LYS A 103 -6.99 3.58 -7.53
CA LYS A 103 -8.25 4.22 -7.89
C LYS A 103 -8.82 3.58 -9.16
N GLU A 104 -9.94 2.86 -9.02
CA GLU A 104 -10.58 2.12 -10.11
C GLU A 104 -10.98 3.01 -11.31
N GLU A 105 -11.05 2.36 -12.47
CA GLU A 105 -11.70 2.89 -13.67
C GLU A 105 -13.23 2.88 -13.46
N ALA A 106 -13.92 4.01 -13.56
CA ALA A 106 -15.38 3.97 -13.66
C ALA A 106 -15.77 3.17 -14.93
N GLN A 107 -16.50 2.07 -14.75
CA GLN A 107 -17.08 1.28 -15.84
C GLN A 107 -18.14 2.06 -16.62
#